data_AF-A0A0G1UC78-F1
#
_entry.id   AF-A0A0G1UC78-F1
#
_cell.length_a   1.000
_cell.length_b   1.000
_cell.length_c   1.000
_cell.angle_alpha   90.00
_cell.angle_beta   90.00
_cell.angle_gamma   90.00
#
_symmetry.space_group_name_H-M   'P 1'
#
loop_
_entity.id
_entity.type
_entity.pdbx_description
1 polymer ?
#
loop_
_entity_poly.entity_id
_entity_poly.type
_entity_poly.pdbx_seq_one_letter_code
_entity_poly.pdbx_strand_id
1 'polypeptide(L)'
;MKRLIGFLAIAALAAIASCKDRIGPDTRPQLSVANLQPGPDSTSIYVVNRDRMNLMWHIRYGKTLNYGSRFPLRDDFGPSVDFIARFPTDPGTTYYFEVTAWNAILGVTYILTSEFETPNVTITISPKSVTMDVGSSTSFTASLTGTAHTALKWTTTIGTIDGSGRLTSPTTPDTGTVTVCSEAYPTICDSATAMAVRLDLILFMRIDSAPSTRCSGAQCEEIYTMTSDGANVRMVTTTTWFQDIHPAWFPDGRKFAFVRSRASSTQTICIANADGSEPRCLNLTGMNMLYPSVSPNGQRIVFQYRDEEPDFTITSGGIAIMDTSGANLRRILRIDVVGGSIGCLPSNPNWSPDGQQIAFARCDGQVWAMDTLGGNLTNLTRNDLRNGEPVWSPDGQRIAYAASPAPGSVPPQIYTMNADGSNQTQITHDAVGAVDPTWSPNGQRIAYAGGCCWQSSMDIYIANADGSGSSVNITNTPTAERWPAWRP
;
A
#
# COMPACT_ATOMS: atom_id res chain seq x y z
N MET A 1 -30.19 -20.70 -18.75
CA MET A 1 -30.01 -21.24 -17.38
C MET A 1 -29.55 -20.09 -16.47
N LYS A 2 -30.49 -19.39 -15.83
CA LYS A 2 -30.19 -18.43 -14.74
C LYS A 2 -30.86 -19.00 -13.50
N ARG A 3 -30.05 -19.43 -12.52
CA ARG A 3 -30.54 -19.99 -11.26
C ARG A 3 -31.12 -18.86 -10.41
N LEU A 4 -32.42 -18.94 -10.15
CA LEU A 4 -33.08 -18.35 -8.98
C LEU A 4 -32.31 -18.78 -7.73
N ILE A 5 -31.84 -17.83 -6.93
CA ILE A 5 -31.52 -18.06 -5.52
C ILE A 5 -32.54 -17.23 -4.76
N GLY A 6 -33.52 -17.92 -4.19
CA GLY A 6 -34.54 -17.33 -3.35
C GLY A 6 -33.97 -16.97 -1.99
N PHE A 7 -34.43 -15.85 -1.46
CA PHE A 7 -34.50 -15.64 -0.03
C PHE A 7 -35.97 -15.44 0.33
N LEU A 8 -36.54 -16.49 0.92
CA LEU A 8 -37.78 -16.44 1.67
C LEU A 8 -37.55 -15.58 2.92
N ALA A 9 -38.31 -14.51 3.06
CA ALA A 9 -38.82 -14.09 4.34
C ALA A 9 -40.35 -14.04 4.21
N ILE A 10 -40.97 -15.21 4.25
CA ILE A 10 -42.43 -15.33 4.42
C ILE A 10 -42.69 -15.16 5.92
N ALA A 11 -42.87 -13.93 6.36
CA ALA A 11 -43.57 -13.68 7.62
C ALA A 11 -45.06 -13.73 7.32
N ALA A 12 -45.67 -14.88 7.58
CA ALA A 12 -47.11 -15.03 7.56
C ALA A 12 -47.71 -14.25 8.73
N LEU A 13 -48.53 -13.24 8.43
CA LEU A 13 -49.44 -12.63 9.40
C LEU A 13 -50.81 -12.47 8.76
N ALA A 14 -51.63 -13.51 8.92
CA ALA A 14 -53.07 -13.38 8.79
C ALA A 14 -53.58 -12.65 10.05
N ALA A 15 -53.66 -11.32 10.01
CA ALA A 15 -54.43 -10.57 10.98
C ALA A 15 -55.92 -10.77 10.66
N ILE A 16 -56.51 -11.84 11.22
CA ILE A 16 -57.97 -11.99 11.23
C ILE A 16 -58.50 -10.93 12.21
N ALA A 17 -59.15 -9.90 11.68
CA ALA A 17 -59.88 -8.93 12.49
C ALA A 17 -61.01 -9.67 13.25
N SER A 18 -60.77 -10.01 14.51
CA SER A 18 -61.81 -10.55 15.39
C SER A 18 -62.70 -9.41 15.87
N CYS A 19 -63.74 -9.08 15.10
CA CYS A 19 -64.86 -8.31 15.63
C CYS A 19 -65.76 -9.25 16.45
N LYS A 20 -65.66 -9.16 17.79
CA LYS A 20 -66.73 -9.64 18.69
C LYS A 20 -67.86 -8.62 18.61
N ASP A 21 -68.89 -8.90 17.82
CA ASP A 21 -70.29 -8.94 18.28
C ASP A 21 -71.32 -9.13 17.14
N ARG A 22 -72.15 -10.17 17.33
CA ARG A 22 -73.48 -10.49 16.76
C ARG A 22 -73.85 -10.08 15.32
N ILE A 23 -73.32 -10.76 14.28
CA ILE A 23 -74.05 -11.07 13.02
C ILE A 23 -73.57 -12.45 12.48
N GLY A 24 -74.46 -13.23 11.85
CA GLY A 24 -74.30 -14.64 11.43
C GLY A 24 -73.16 -14.95 10.41
N PRO A 25 -72.94 -16.24 10.05
CA PRO A 25 -71.64 -16.72 9.58
C PRO A 25 -71.18 -16.33 8.16
N ASP A 26 -72.06 -15.87 7.25
CA ASP A 26 -71.74 -15.88 5.80
C ASP A 26 -71.60 -14.51 5.11
N THR A 27 -71.48 -13.40 5.85
CA THR A 27 -71.25 -12.06 5.27
C THR A 27 -70.27 -11.21 6.09
N ARG A 28 -69.21 -11.83 6.62
CA ARG A 28 -68.15 -11.07 7.31
C ARG A 28 -67.21 -10.44 6.28
N PRO A 29 -67.14 -9.10 6.15
CA PRO A 29 -66.16 -8.48 5.29
C PRO A 29 -64.75 -8.80 5.81
N GLN A 30 -63.89 -9.33 4.93
CA GLN A 30 -62.51 -9.65 5.27
C GLN A 30 -61.59 -8.55 4.75
N LEU A 31 -61.11 -7.70 5.66
CA LEU A 31 -59.93 -6.90 5.38
C LEU A 31 -58.70 -7.81 5.43
N SER A 32 -57.97 -7.88 4.32
CA SER A 32 -56.71 -8.62 4.23
C SER A 32 -55.63 -7.71 3.67
N VAL A 33 -54.48 -7.63 4.34
CA VAL A 33 -53.29 -6.99 3.79
C VAL A 33 -52.69 -7.96 2.77
N ALA A 34 -52.68 -7.58 1.49
CA ALA A 34 -52.06 -8.38 0.45
C ALA A 34 -50.64 -7.86 0.21
N ASN A 35 -49.64 -8.65 0.59
CA ASN A 35 -48.23 -8.50 0.25
C ASN A 35 -47.58 -7.17 0.64
N LEU A 36 -46.86 -7.20 1.77
CA LEU A 36 -45.71 -6.33 2.00
C LEU A 36 -44.58 -6.81 1.07
N GLN A 37 -44.59 -6.41 -0.20
CA GLN A 37 -43.42 -6.61 -1.07
C GLN A 37 -42.62 -5.30 -1.15
N PRO A 38 -41.33 -5.33 -0.80
CA PRO A 38 -40.45 -4.19 -1.02
C PRO A 38 -40.43 -3.88 -2.52
N GLY A 39 -40.90 -2.69 -2.90
CA GLY A 39 -40.61 -2.15 -4.22
C GLY A 39 -39.11 -1.85 -4.37
N PRO A 40 -38.62 -1.57 -5.59
CA PRO A 40 -37.22 -1.23 -5.84
C PRO A 40 -36.71 -0.02 -5.03
N ASP A 41 -37.62 0.81 -4.49
CA ASP A 41 -37.33 1.96 -3.63
C ASP A 41 -37.81 1.76 -2.16
N SER A 42 -38.23 0.54 -1.80
CA SER A 42 -38.62 0.07 -0.45
C SER A 42 -39.47 1.00 0.44
N THR A 43 -40.51 1.63 -0.10
CA THR A 43 -41.42 2.48 0.70
C THR A 43 -42.90 2.39 0.28
N SER A 44 -43.51 1.20 0.18
CA SER A 44 -44.94 1.11 -0.20
C SER A 44 -45.63 -0.05 0.50
N ILE A 45 -46.84 0.19 1.03
CA ILE A 45 -47.71 -0.80 1.67
C ILE A 45 -49.00 -0.85 0.86
N TYR A 46 -49.39 -2.02 0.36
CA TYR A 46 -50.66 -2.20 -0.37
C TYR A 46 -51.75 -2.69 0.58
N VAL A 47 -52.90 -2.00 0.58
CA VAL A 47 -54.10 -2.40 1.34
C VAL A 47 -55.19 -2.71 0.33
N VAL A 48 -55.63 -3.97 0.26
CA VAL A 48 -56.62 -4.40 -0.73
C VAL A 48 -57.97 -4.64 -0.06
N ASN A 49 -58.97 -3.82 -0.43
CA ASN A 49 -60.36 -4.06 -0.08
C ASN A 49 -60.95 -5.11 -1.04
N ARG A 50 -61.07 -6.37 -0.60
CA ARG A 50 -61.59 -7.46 -1.46
C ARG A 50 -63.11 -7.41 -1.67
N ASP A 51 -63.85 -6.70 -0.81
CA ASP A 51 -65.31 -6.76 -0.76
C ASP A 51 -65.99 -5.53 -1.40
N ARG A 52 -65.23 -4.66 -2.09
CA ARG A 52 -65.75 -3.53 -2.89
C ARG A 52 -66.70 -2.58 -2.12
N MET A 53 -66.49 -2.42 -0.82
CA MET A 53 -67.34 -1.57 0.04
C MET A 53 -66.88 -0.11 0.08
N ASN A 54 -67.85 0.83 0.14
CA ASN A 54 -67.61 2.25 0.40
C ASN A 54 -67.19 2.45 1.86
N LEU A 55 -65.90 2.68 2.09
CA LEU A 55 -65.32 2.87 3.42
C LEU A 55 -64.70 4.27 3.51
N MET A 56 -64.86 4.94 4.66
CA MET A 56 -64.06 6.11 5.01
C MET A 56 -62.81 5.65 5.78
N TRP A 57 -61.65 6.23 5.47
CA TRP A 57 -60.35 5.76 5.95
C TRP A 57 -59.62 6.82 6.78
N HIS A 58 -58.90 6.37 7.81
CA HIS A 58 -57.95 7.18 8.58
C HIS A 58 -56.67 6.38 8.79
N ILE A 59 -55.51 6.99 8.50
CA ILE A 59 -54.20 6.35 8.69
C ILE A 59 -53.43 7.12 9.75
N ARG A 60 -52.88 6.41 10.75
CA ARG A 60 -51.94 6.97 11.72
C ARG A 60 -50.59 6.26 11.59
N TYR A 61 -49.51 7.04 11.55
CA TYR A 61 -48.14 6.55 11.61
C TYR A 61 -47.33 7.38 12.62
N GLY A 62 -46.32 6.77 13.24
CA GLY A 62 -45.39 7.48 14.11
C GLY A 62 -44.20 6.61 14.54
N LYS A 63 -43.03 7.22 14.70
CA LYS A 63 -41.99 6.71 15.60
C LYS A 63 -42.55 6.86 17.00
N THR A 64 -42.66 5.76 17.74
CA THR A 64 -43.07 5.68 19.16
C THR A 64 -43.73 6.96 19.71
N LEU A 65 -45.07 7.02 19.61
CA LEU A 65 -45.97 8.07 20.16
C LEU A 65 -45.71 9.52 19.70
N ASN A 66 -46.35 9.95 18.61
CA ASN A 66 -47.41 10.99 18.58
C ASN A 66 -47.66 11.64 17.20
N TYR A 67 -48.97 11.88 16.96
CA TYR A 67 -49.65 12.74 15.98
C TYR A 67 -49.73 12.36 14.49
N GLY A 68 -50.99 12.21 14.06
CA GLY A 68 -51.40 11.80 12.72
C GLY A 68 -51.22 12.86 11.65
N SER A 69 -50.88 12.38 10.46
CA SER A 69 -51.01 13.15 9.22
C SER A 69 -52.32 12.80 8.55
N ARG A 70 -53.14 13.79 8.21
CA ARG A 70 -54.28 13.61 7.29
C ARG A 70 -53.77 13.78 5.86
N PHE A 71 -53.78 12.71 5.07
CA PHE A 71 -53.64 12.86 3.62
C PHE A 71 -54.98 13.34 3.05
N PRO A 72 -54.99 14.26 2.06
CA PRO A 72 -56.21 14.67 1.40
C PRO A 72 -56.80 13.46 0.66
N LEU A 73 -58.01 13.07 1.06
CA LEU A 73 -58.80 12.07 0.38
C LEU A 73 -59.15 12.61 -1.01
N ARG A 74 -58.71 11.92 -2.06
CA ARG A 74 -59.41 12.00 -3.34
C ARG A 74 -60.61 11.07 -3.18
N ASP A 75 -61.82 11.62 -3.21
CA ASP A 75 -63.08 10.88 -3.11
C ASP A 75 -63.29 10.05 -4.38
N ASP A 76 -62.48 9.01 -4.58
CA ASP A 76 -62.69 8.02 -5.63
C ASP A 76 -63.50 6.86 -5.04
N PHE A 77 -64.81 6.90 -5.25
CA PHE A 77 -65.72 5.80 -5.00
C PHE A 77 -65.43 4.66 -5.99
N GLY A 78 -64.71 3.63 -5.56
CA GLY A 78 -64.36 2.48 -6.39
C GLY A 78 -63.96 1.22 -5.61
N PRO A 79 -64.01 0.03 -6.26
CA PRO A 79 -63.95 -1.28 -5.60
C PRO A 79 -62.59 -1.71 -5.02
N SER A 80 -61.56 -0.87 -5.11
CA SER A 80 -60.21 -1.13 -4.58
C SER A 80 -59.45 0.19 -4.55
N VAL A 81 -58.96 0.59 -3.38
CA VAL A 81 -58.12 1.80 -3.22
C VAL A 81 -56.72 1.33 -2.82
N ASP A 82 -55.76 1.47 -3.74
CA ASP A 82 -54.35 1.23 -3.45
C ASP A 82 -53.76 2.48 -2.77
N PHE A 83 -53.22 2.32 -1.57
CA PHE A 83 -52.50 3.40 -0.87
C PHE A 83 -51.00 3.23 -1.08
N ILE A 84 -50.28 4.33 -1.30
CA ILE A 84 -48.81 4.34 -1.31
C ILE A 84 -48.36 5.35 -0.26
N ALA A 85 -47.92 4.86 0.89
CA ALA A 85 -47.29 5.68 1.92
C ALA A 85 -45.77 5.53 1.83
N ARG A 86 -45.07 6.64 1.57
CA ARG A 86 -43.59 6.70 1.58
C ARG A 86 -43.11 7.09 2.98
N PHE A 87 -42.22 6.30 3.57
CA PHE A 87 -41.69 6.52 4.91
C PHE A 87 -40.18 6.78 4.87
N PRO A 88 -39.62 7.56 5.82
CA PRO A 88 -38.19 7.58 6.06
C PRO A 88 -37.74 6.16 6.44
N THR A 89 -36.77 5.59 5.74
CA THR A 89 -36.25 4.25 6.00
C THR A 89 -35.03 4.33 6.89
N ASP A 90 -35.18 4.78 8.13
CA ASP A 90 -34.10 4.68 9.11
C ASP A 90 -33.82 3.20 9.39
N PRO A 91 -32.62 2.66 9.09
CA PRO A 91 -32.30 1.26 9.27
C PRO A 91 -32.46 0.79 10.72
N GLY A 92 -32.86 -0.47 10.92
CA GLY A 92 -33.10 -1.06 12.25
C GLY A 92 -34.24 -0.41 13.05
N THR A 93 -35.07 0.42 12.42
CA THR A 93 -36.26 1.03 13.03
C THR A 93 -37.49 0.17 12.74
N THR A 94 -38.25 -0.12 13.80
CA THR A 94 -39.58 -0.72 13.72
C THR A 94 -40.63 0.38 13.55
N TYR A 95 -41.39 0.31 12.48
CA TYR A 95 -42.52 1.19 12.20
C TYR A 95 -43.82 0.50 12.55
N TYR A 96 -44.68 1.20 13.29
CA TYR A 96 -46.03 0.76 13.61
C TYR A 96 -47.03 1.55 12.77
N PHE A 97 -47.98 0.84 12.18
CA PHE A 97 -49.06 1.47 11.42
C PHE A 97 -50.43 0.98 11.90
N GLU A 98 -51.35 1.94 12.01
CA GLU A 98 -52.75 1.69 12.31
C GLU A 98 -53.62 2.26 11.19
N VAL A 99 -54.47 1.40 10.62
CA VAL A 99 -55.46 1.77 9.61
C VAL A 99 -56.84 1.59 10.22
N THR A 100 -57.60 2.68 10.31
CA THR A 100 -58.99 2.67 10.74
C THR A 100 -59.91 2.84 9.54
N ALA A 101 -60.86 1.93 9.34
CA ALA A 101 -61.90 2.03 8.32
C ALA A 101 -63.28 2.09 8.97
N TRP A 102 -64.13 3.01 8.54
CA TRP A 102 -65.49 3.14 9.06
C TRP A 102 -66.52 2.84 7.98
N ASN A 103 -67.48 1.97 8.32
CA ASN A 103 -68.65 1.70 7.49
C ASN A 103 -69.87 2.43 8.09
N ALA A 104 -70.29 3.49 7.41
CA ALA A 104 -71.43 4.33 7.82
C ALA A 104 -72.78 3.60 7.81
N ILE A 105 -72.94 2.58 6.96
CA ILE A 105 -74.19 1.83 6.77
C ILE A 105 -74.38 0.82 7.90
N LEU A 106 -73.28 0.15 8.31
CA LEU A 106 -73.31 -0.86 9.36
C LEU A 106 -73.01 -0.28 10.76
N GLY A 107 -72.53 0.96 10.84
CA GLY A 107 -72.08 1.58 12.10
C GLY A 107 -70.83 0.91 12.69
N VAL A 108 -70.05 0.18 11.88
CA VAL A 108 -68.90 -0.62 12.33
C VAL A 108 -67.59 0.08 11.97
N THR A 109 -66.64 0.06 12.91
CA THR A 109 -65.26 0.51 12.73
C THR A 109 -64.33 -0.70 12.71
N TYR A 110 -63.46 -0.78 11.70
CA TYR A 110 -62.42 -1.78 11.57
C TYR A 110 -61.07 -1.12 11.86
N ILE A 111 -60.24 -1.77 12.68
CA ILE A 111 -58.87 -1.32 12.98
C ILE A 111 -57.92 -2.44 12.58
N LEU A 112 -56.90 -2.10 11.79
CA LEU A 112 -55.79 -2.98 11.44
C LEU A 112 -54.51 -2.36 11.96
N THR A 113 -53.77 -3.11 12.75
CA THR A 113 -52.43 -2.76 13.19
C THR A 113 -51.42 -3.70 12.56
N SER A 114 -50.25 -3.19 12.16
CA SER A 114 -49.13 -4.02 11.77
C SER A 114 -47.81 -3.28 11.98
N GLU A 115 -46.74 -4.07 12.04
CA GLU A 115 -45.39 -3.67 12.39
C GLU A 115 -44.49 -3.98 11.18
N PHE A 116 -43.56 -3.08 10.88
CA PHE A 116 -42.58 -3.24 9.83
C PHE A 116 -41.19 -2.90 10.35
N GLU A 117 -40.30 -3.89 10.41
CA GLU A 117 -38.90 -3.68 10.73
C GLU A 117 -38.09 -3.40 9.47
N THR A 118 -37.36 -2.29 9.48
CA THR A 118 -36.37 -2.01 8.44
C THR A 118 -35.14 -2.90 8.63
N PRO A 119 -34.43 -3.25 7.53
CA PRO A 119 -33.20 -4.03 7.62
C PRO A 119 -32.17 -3.36 8.53
N ASN A 120 -31.44 -4.15 9.33
CA ASN A 120 -30.28 -3.68 10.08
C ASN A 120 -29.11 -3.47 9.10
N VAL A 121 -28.90 -2.21 8.69
CA VAL A 121 -27.83 -1.82 7.78
C VAL A 121 -26.58 -1.46 8.59
N THR A 122 -25.45 -2.10 8.26
CA THR A 122 -24.18 -1.85 8.93
C THR A 122 -23.11 -1.55 7.89
N ILE A 123 -22.32 -0.50 8.12
CA ILE A 123 -21.14 -0.18 7.32
C ILE A 123 -19.88 -0.30 8.17
N THR A 124 -18.83 -0.89 7.63
CA THR A 124 -17.52 -0.95 8.27
C THR A 124 -16.42 -0.51 7.31
N ILE A 125 -15.45 0.26 7.81
CA ILE A 125 -14.24 0.68 7.09
C ILE A 125 -13.00 -0.07 7.58
N SER A 126 -12.11 -0.43 6.66
CA SER A 126 -10.83 -1.07 6.95
C SER A 126 -9.71 -0.54 6.03
N PRO A 127 -8.50 -0.25 6.53
CA PRO A 127 -8.09 -0.33 7.94
C PRO A 127 -8.70 0.79 8.80
N LYS A 128 -8.72 0.60 10.12
CA LYS A 128 -9.24 1.61 11.08
C LYS A 128 -8.29 2.76 11.36
N SER A 129 -7.00 2.56 11.09
CA SER A 129 -6.01 3.61 11.12
C SER A 129 -4.91 3.32 10.10
N VAL A 130 -4.29 4.36 9.58
CA VAL A 130 -3.13 4.25 8.70
C VAL A 130 -2.17 5.41 8.97
N THR A 131 -0.87 5.10 8.94
CA THR A 131 0.19 6.10 8.85
C THR A 131 0.85 5.94 7.50
N MET A 132 0.99 7.01 6.74
CA MET A 132 1.57 6.98 5.40
C MET A 132 2.51 8.15 5.18
N ASP A 133 3.34 8.03 4.15
CA ASP A 133 4.23 9.12 3.76
C ASP A 133 3.43 10.28 3.14
N VAL A 134 3.96 11.49 3.25
CA VAL A 134 3.40 12.67 2.59
C VAL A 134 3.43 12.52 1.05
N GLY A 135 2.34 12.88 0.38
CA GLY A 135 2.15 12.71 -1.06
C GLY A 135 1.99 11.25 -1.53
N SER A 136 1.95 10.28 -0.62
CA SER A 136 1.68 8.88 -0.97
C SER A 136 0.18 8.60 -1.06
N SER A 137 -0.17 7.41 -1.55
CA SER A 137 -1.57 6.96 -1.60
C SER A 137 -1.74 5.61 -0.92
N THR A 138 -2.90 5.42 -0.30
CA THR A 138 -3.34 4.15 0.30
C THR A 138 -4.82 3.91 0.01
N SER A 139 -5.27 2.68 0.08
CA SER A 139 -6.67 2.33 -0.18
C SER A 139 -7.36 1.87 1.10
N PHE A 140 -8.57 2.39 1.31
CA PHE A 140 -9.52 1.86 2.27
C PHE A 140 -10.52 0.98 1.56
N THR A 141 -11.02 -0.03 2.27
CA THR A 141 -12.15 -0.85 1.84
C THR A 141 -13.30 -0.63 2.80
N ALA A 142 -14.52 -0.78 2.29
CA ALA A 142 -15.73 -0.70 3.09
C ALA A 142 -16.63 -1.90 2.82
N SER A 143 -17.26 -2.41 3.86
CA SER A 143 -18.26 -3.49 3.78
C SER A 143 -19.60 -2.95 4.23
N LEU A 144 -20.61 -3.03 3.37
CA LEU A 144 -21.99 -2.65 3.64
C LEU A 144 -22.86 -3.90 3.63
N THR A 145 -23.53 -4.19 4.75
CA THR A 145 -24.41 -5.36 4.91
C THR A 145 -25.82 -4.93 5.30
N GLY A 146 -26.79 -5.83 5.09
CA GLY A 146 -28.19 -5.58 5.44
C GLY A 146 -28.99 -4.76 4.41
N THR A 147 -28.42 -4.44 3.25
CA THR A 147 -29.16 -3.76 2.16
C THR A 147 -28.72 -4.26 0.78
N ALA A 148 -29.61 -4.14 -0.22
CA ALA A 148 -29.30 -4.36 -1.62
C ALA A 148 -28.67 -3.12 -2.30
N HIS A 149 -28.78 -1.94 -1.68
CA HIS A 149 -28.19 -0.69 -2.19
C HIS A 149 -26.73 -0.58 -1.73
N THR A 150 -25.80 -0.92 -2.62
CA THR A 150 -24.36 -1.00 -2.30
C THR A 150 -23.57 0.28 -2.57
N ALA A 151 -24.22 1.36 -2.97
CA ALA A 151 -23.56 2.63 -3.29
C ALA A 151 -22.99 3.30 -2.03
N LEU A 152 -21.75 3.76 -2.13
CA LEU A 152 -20.97 4.34 -1.03
C LEU A 152 -20.46 5.73 -1.39
N LYS A 153 -20.46 6.62 -0.39
CA LYS A 153 -19.89 7.95 -0.48
C LYS A 153 -18.68 8.08 0.43
N TRP A 154 -17.54 8.40 -0.16
CA TRP A 154 -16.28 8.63 0.54
C TRP A 154 -16.03 10.13 0.75
N THR A 155 -15.53 10.49 1.92
CA THR A 155 -15.12 11.85 2.28
C THR A 155 -13.89 11.82 3.16
N THR A 156 -13.10 12.89 3.17
CA THR A 156 -11.93 13.00 4.03
C THR A 156 -11.66 14.43 4.48
N THR A 157 -11.01 14.57 5.62
CA THR A 157 -10.49 15.84 6.14
C THR A 157 -8.98 16.02 5.89
N ILE A 158 -8.32 15.01 5.32
CA ILE A 158 -6.89 15.02 5.00
C ILE A 158 -6.68 14.64 3.53
N GLY A 159 -5.94 15.46 2.78
CA GLY A 159 -5.64 15.17 1.38
C GLY A 159 -6.89 15.04 0.51
N THR A 160 -6.90 14.07 -0.40
CA THR A 160 -8.02 13.81 -1.33
C THR A 160 -8.37 12.33 -1.37
N ILE A 161 -9.65 11.98 -1.38
CA ILE A 161 -10.12 10.60 -1.52
C ILE A 161 -11.00 10.45 -2.76
N ASP A 162 -10.77 9.40 -3.55
CA ASP A 162 -11.61 9.09 -4.71
C ASP A 162 -12.81 8.18 -4.36
N GLY A 163 -13.71 7.96 -5.32
CA GLY A 163 -14.90 7.12 -5.13
C GLY A 163 -14.62 5.63 -4.89
N SER A 164 -13.38 5.18 -5.07
CA SER A 164 -12.94 3.81 -4.78
C SER A 164 -12.41 3.65 -3.35
N GLY A 165 -12.31 4.73 -2.58
CA GLY A 165 -11.71 4.73 -1.25
C GLY A 165 -10.19 4.87 -1.27
N ARG A 166 -9.59 5.27 -2.40
CA ARG A 166 -8.15 5.55 -2.48
C ARG A 166 -7.89 6.97 -1.98
N LEU A 167 -7.18 7.06 -0.85
CA LEU A 167 -6.72 8.30 -0.24
C LEU A 167 -5.35 8.66 -0.80
N THR A 168 -5.17 9.91 -1.21
CA THR A 168 -3.87 10.53 -1.51
C THR A 168 -3.58 11.58 -0.44
N SER A 169 -2.47 11.43 0.28
CA SER A 169 -2.09 12.32 1.37
C SER A 169 -1.58 13.68 0.87
N PRO A 170 -1.67 14.74 1.70
CA PRO A 170 -1.06 16.02 1.38
C PRO A 170 0.47 15.92 1.34
N THR A 171 1.11 16.93 0.76
CA THR A 171 2.58 17.00 0.65
C THR A 171 3.28 17.50 1.92
N THR A 172 2.50 17.87 2.94
CA THR A 172 2.97 18.29 4.27
C THR A 172 2.37 17.38 5.33
N PRO A 173 3.07 17.16 6.45
CA PRO A 173 2.51 16.34 7.53
C PRO A 173 1.17 16.87 8.01
N ASP A 174 0.22 15.95 8.19
CA ASP A 174 -1.15 16.28 8.58
C ASP A 174 -1.82 15.05 9.21
N THR A 175 -2.91 15.26 9.93
CA THR A 175 -3.72 14.19 10.52
C THR A 175 -5.19 14.50 10.32
N GLY A 176 -5.94 13.49 9.86
CA GLY A 176 -7.37 13.64 9.65
C GLY A 176 -8.09 12.31 9.67
N THR A 177 -9.28 12.32 9.10
CA THR A 177 -10.21 11.20 9.10
C THR A 177 -10.66 10.89 7.69
N VAL A 178 -10.84 9.60 7.41
CA VAL A 178 -11.54 9.09 6.23
C VAL A 178 -12.88 8.56 6.68
N THR A 179 -13.94 9.01 6.05
CA THR A 179 -15.32 8.63 6.38
C THR A 179 -16.00 8.05 5.14
N VAL A 180 -16.67 6.91 5.33
CA VAL A 180 -17.50 6.26 4.32
C VAL A 180 -18.94 6.17 4.84
N CYS A 181 -19.90 6.56 4.00
CA CYS A 181 -21.33 6.50 4.31
C CYS A 181 -22.08 5.74 3.22
N SER A 182 -23.20 5.11 3.57
CA SER A 182 -24.14 4.59 2.58
C SER A 182 -24.83 5.76 1.84
N GLU A 183 -24.95 5.68 0.52
CA GLU A 183 -25.72 6.68 -0.23
C GLU A 183 -27.23 6.54 -0.01
N ALA A 184 -27.72 5.32 0.15
CA ALA A 184 -29.14 5.05 0.43
C ALA A 184 -29.53 5.42 1.87
N TYR A 185 -28.58 5.33 2.81
CA TYR A 185 -28.80 5.65 4.23
C TYR A 185 -27.67 6.57 4.75
N PRO A 186 -27.71 7.89 4.47
CA PRO A 186 -26.59 8.81 4.74
C PRO A 186 -26.21 8.98 6.22
N THR A 187 -27.04 8.52 7.15
CA THR A 187 -26.76 8.51 8.59
C THR A 187 -25.92 7.30 9.02
N ILE A 188 -25.82 6.27 8.18
CA ILE A 188 -25.02 5.08 8.42
C ILE A 188 -23.63 5.31 7.82
N CYS A 189 -22.68 5.65 8.68
CA CYS A 189 -21.31 5.92 8.33
C CYS A 189 -20.33 5.20 9.27
N ASP A 190 -19.11 5.00 8.78
CA ASP A 190 -17.98 4.57 9.60
C ASP A 190 -16.74 5.40 9.24
N SER A 191 -15.76 5.47 10.14
CA SER A 191 -14.57 6.31 9.97
C SER A 191 -13.28 5.64 10.42
N ALA A 192 -12.18 6.09 9.82
CA ALA A 192 -10.81 5.68 10.12
C ALA A 192 -9.89 6.91 10.26
N THR A 193 -8.83 6.76 11.05
CA THR A 193 -7.81 7.82 11.21
C THR A 193 -6.72 7.68 10.17
N ALA A 194 -6.30 8.79 9.56
CA ALA A 194 -5.18 8.82 8.63
C ALA A 194 -4.16 9.87 9.07
N MET A 195 -2.90 9.47 9.17
CA MET A 195 -1.77 10.34 9.48
C MET A 195 -0.81 10.36 8.29
N ALA A 196 -0.55 11.54 7.76
CA ALA A 196 0.51 11.78 6.78
C ALA A 196 1.73 12.33 7.52
N VAL A 197 2.85 11.62 7.47
CA VAL A 197 4.11 12.01 8.11
C VAL A 197 5.24 11.89 7.11
N ARG A 198 6.42 12.45 7.42
CA ARG A 198 7.63 12.13 6.65
C ARG A 198 8.20 10.85 7.22
N LEU A 199 8.00 9.74 6.53
CA LEU A 199 8.49 8.45 7.01
C LEU A 199 10.01 8.36 6.85
N ASP A 200 10.67 7.88 7.89
CA ASP A 200 12.09 7.50 7.89
C ASP A 200 12.20 6.10 7.27
N LEU A 201 12.47 6.03 5.97
CA LEU A 201 12.35 4.81 5.16
C LEU A 201 13.69 4.22 4.75
N ILE A 202 13.73 2.88 4.70
CA ILE A 202 14.85 2.11 4.16
C ILE A 202 14.30 1.22 3.04
N LEU A 203 14.88 1.33 1.85
CA LEU A 203 14.72 0.31 0.79
C LEU A 203 15.69 -0.82 1.05
N PHE A 204 15.33 -2.04 0.68
CA PHE A 204 16.22 -3.19 0.71
C PHE A 204 15.71 -4.25 -0.25
N MET A 205 16.61 -5.13 -0.70
CA MET A 205 16.22 -6.33 -1.44
C MET A 205 15.92 -7.44 -0.44
N ARG A 206 14.85 -8.21 -0.67
CA ARG A 206 14.52 -9.43 0.08
C ARG A 206 14.34 -10.59 -0.89
N ILE A 207 14.80 -11.77 -0.47
CA ILE A 207 14.53 -13.03 -1.15
C ILE A 207 13.21 -13.61 -0.60
N ASP A 208 12.24 -13.88 -1.46
CA ASP A 208 11.01 -14.58 -1.08
C ASP A 208 10.88 -15.93 -1.78
N SER A 209 10.29 -16.91 -1.09
CA SER A 209 9.83 -18.13 -1.77
C SER A 209 8.57 -17.82 -2.57
N ALA A 210 8.55 -18.23 -3.84
CA ALA A 210 7.40 -18.01 -4.71
C ALA A 210 7.15 -19.23 -5.61
N PRO A 211 5.89 -19.45 -6.04
CA PRO A 211 5.61 -20.43 -7.09
C PRO A 211 6.42 -20.11 -8.35
N SER A 212 6.85 -21.14 -9.08
CA SER A 212 7.62 -21.00 -10.32
C SER A 212 6.88 -20.25 -11.44
N THR A 213 5.59 -19.95 -11.26
CA THR A 213 4.79 -19.12 -12.16
C THR A 213 5.05 -17.63 -12.02
N ARG A 214 5.68 -17.19 -10.91
CA ARG A 214 5.99 -15.79 -10.63
C ARG A 214 7.44 -15.42 -10.93
N CYS A 215 8.39 -16.33 -10.73
CA CYS A 215 9.83 -16.04 -10.86
C CYS A 215 10.55 -17.14 -11.64
N SER A 216 11.74 -16.84 -12.18
CA SER A 216 12.57 -17.81 -12.91
C SER A 216 13.25 -18.82 -11.96
N GLY A 217 12.47 -19.48 -11.11
CA GLY A 217 12.94 -20.36 -10.04
C GLY A 217 11.96 -20.41 -8.86
N ALA A 218 12.41 -21.00 -7.74
CA ALA A 218 11.65 -21.08 -6.48
C ALA A 218 11.82 -19.85 -5.57
N GLN A 219 12.65 -18.88 -5.97
CA GLN A 219 13.00 -17.68 -5.20
C GLN A 219 12.86 -16.42 -6.06
N CYS A 220 12.32 -15.36 -5.49
CA CYS A 220 12.22 -14.02 -6.07
C CYS A 220 13.10 -13.04 -5.28
N GLU A 221 13.86 -12.21 -5.98
CA GLU A 221 14.54 -11.05 -5.39
C GLU A 221 13.72 -9.82 -5.74
N GLU A 222 13.13 -9.18 -4.74
CA GLU A 222 12.26 -8.03 -4.90
C GLU A 222 12.69 -6.92 -3.95
N ILE A 223 12.35 -5.68 -4.30
CA ILE A 223 12.65 -4.51 -3.49
C ILE A 223 11.48 -4.26 -2.55
N TYR A 224 11.82 -4.08 -1.29
CA TYR A 224 10.95 -3.75 -0.20
C TYR A 224 11.30 -2.39 0.38
N THR A 225 10.33 -1.78 1.05
CA THR A 225 10.52 -0.63 1.93
C THR A 225 10.06 -0.97 3.33
N MET A 226 10.68 -0.37 4.33
CA MET A 226 10.23 -0.38 5.72
C MET A 226 10.56 0.94 6.39
N THR A 227 9.95 1.21 7.55
CA THR A 227 10.41 2.28 8.43
C THR A 227 11.67 1.86 9.18
N SER A 228 12.50 2.83 9.62
CA SER A 228 13.77 2.57 10.30
C SER A 228 13.65 1.77 11.61
N ASP A 229 12.44 1.65 12.16
CA ASP A 229 12.11 0.82 13.32
C ASP A 229 11.69 -0.62 12.95
N GLY A 230 11.79 -1.00 11.68
CA GLY A 230 11.40 -2.31 11.15
C GLY A 230 9.91 -2.47 10.88
N ALA A 231 9.08 -1.45 11.13
CA ALA A 231 7.65 -1.51 10.85
C ALA A 231 7.31 -1.22 9.38
N ASN A 232 6.02 -1.31 9.02
CA ASN A 232 5.47 -0.95 7.71
C ASN A 232 6.18 -1.59 6.51
N VAL A 233 6.66 -2.83 6.68
CA VAL A 233 7.31 -3.59 5.62
C VAL A 233 6.34 -3.77 4.45
N ARG A 234 6.74 -3.30 3.27
CA ARG A 234 5.95 -3.37 2.05
C ARG A 234 6.83 -3.73 0.86
N MET A 235 6.36 -4.69 0.06
CA MET A 235 6.93 -4.97 -1.26
C MET A 235 6.64 -3.78 -2.20
N VAL A 236 7.66 -3.27 -2.86
CA VAL A 236 7.61 -2.10 -3.74
C VAL A 236 7.63 -2.52 -5.20
N THR A 237 8.46 -3.49 -5.57
CA THR A 237 8.47 -4.09 -6.91
C THR A 237 7.67 -5.39 -6.91
N THR A 238 6.84 -5.58 -7.94
CA THR A 238 5.95 -6.76 -8.04
C THR A 238 6.07 -7.46 -9.39
N THR A 239 7.26 -7.44 -9.98
CA THR A 239 7.44 -7.87 -11.37
C THR A 239 7.51 -9.38 -11.48
N THR A 240 6.86 -9.96 -12.50
CA THR A 240 6.95 -11.40 -12.75
C THR A 240 8.15 -11.71 -13.64
N TRP A 241 8.88 -12.77 -13.34
CA TRP A 241 10.03 -13.30 -14.10
C TRP A 241 11.31 -12.47 -14.09
N PHE A 242 11.37 -11.43 -13.26
CA PHE A 242 12.58 -10.63 -13.08
C PHE A 242 13.00 -10.60 -11.61
N GLN A 243 14.27 -10.29 -11.40
CA GLN A 243 14.87 -10.00 -10.11
C GLN A 243 15.18 -8.50 -10.06
N ASP A 244 14.73 -7.84 -8.99
CA ASP A 244 14.97 -6.43 -8.74
C ASP A 244 15.93 -6.28 -7.55
N ILE A 245 17.11 -5.72 -7.81
CA ILE A 245 18.26 -5.71 -6.89
C ILE A 245 18.97 -4.33 -6.87
N HIS A 246 19.90 -4.13 -5.93
CA HIS A 246 20.70 -2.90 -5.79
C HIS A 246 19.87 -1.58 -5.82
N PRO A 247 18.90 -1.39 -4.91
CA PRO A 247 18.14 -0.16 -4.85
C PRO A 247 19.01 1.05 -4.47
N ALA A 248 18.71 2.22 -5.03
CA ALA A 248 19.32 3.48 -4.67
C ALA A 248 18.31 4.62 -4.77
N TRP A 249 18.16 5.40 -3.69
CA TRP A 249 17.24 6.53 -3.68
C TRP A 249 17.70 7.67 -4.58
N PHE A 250 16.73 8.38 -5.16
CA PHE A 250 16.97 9.73 -5.63
C PHE A 250 17.09 10.69 -4.43
N PRO A 251 17.88 11.78 -4.55
CA PRO A 251 18.08 12.74 -3.46
C PRO A 251 16.79 13.41 -2.96
N ASP A 252 15.73 13.43 -3.76
CA ASP A 252 14.42 13.99 -3.38
C ASP A 252 13.53 12.99 -2.61
N GLY A 253 13.97 11.73 -2.48
CA GLY A 253 13.22 10.65 -1.84
C GLY A 253 11.91 10.29 -2.53
N ARG A 254 11.65 10.76 -3.75
CA ARG A 254 10.39 10.52 -4.49
C ARG A 254 10.50 9.42 -5.52
N LYS A 255 11.73 9.05 -5.88
CA LYS A 255 12.04 7.98 -6.84
C LYS A 255 13.20 7.15 -6.32
N PHE A 256 13.34 5.96 -6.87
CA PHE A 256 14.53 5.15 -6.66
C PHE A 256 14.94 4.51 -7.99
N ALA A 257 16.25 4.33 -8.14
CA ALA A 257 16.85 3.48 -9.15
C ALA A 257 17.05 2.07 -8.59
N PHE A 258 17.03 1.08 -9.47
CA PHE A 258 17.32 -0.31 -9.14
C PHE A 258 17.81 -1.06 -10.37
N VAL A 259 18.40 -2.22 -10.18
CA VAL A 259 18.80 -3.12 -11.26
C VAL A 259 17.72 -4.17 -11.45
N ARG A 260 17.27 -4.33 -12.69
CA ARG A 260 16.35 -5.39 -13.10
C ARG A 260 17.11 -6.42 -13.94
N SER A 261 16.99 -7.69 -13.56
CA SER A 261 17.67 -8.82 -14.19
C SER A 261 16.69 -9.93 -14.54
N ARG A 262 16.91 -10.63 -15.66
CA ARG A 262 16.29 -11.93 -15.94
C ARG A 262 17.40 -12.96 -16.01
N ALA A 263 17.15 -14.20 -15.61
CA ALA A 263 18.15 -15.29 -15.58
C ALA A 263 18.91 -15.54 -16.91
N SER A 264 18.46 -14.98 -18.03
CA SER A 264 19.09 -15.09 -19.36
C SER A 264 19.25 -13.75 -20.08
N SER A 265 19.16 -12.60 -19.40
CA SER A 265 19.23 -11.28 -20.03
C SER A 265 20.23 -10.36 -19.37
N THR A 266 20.58 -9.31 -20.10
CA THR A 266 21.33 -8.15 -19.63
C THR A 266 20.67 -7.53 -18.39
N GLN A 267 21.48 -7.20 -17.39
CA GLN A 267 21.08 -6.46 -16.19
C GLN A 267 20.98 -4.97 -16.52
N THR A 268 19.79 -4.39 -16.33
CA THR A 268 19.53 -3.00 -16.69
C THR A 268 19.15 -2.18 -15.48
N ILE A 269 19.53 -0.91 -15.44
CA ILE A 269 19.02 0.02 -14.44
C ILE A 269 17.60 0.46 -14.81
N CYS A 270 16.70 0.48 -13.84
CA CYS A 270 15.35 1.02 -13.95
C CYS A 270 15.14 2.10 -12.88
N ILE A 271 14.21 3.02 -13.14
CA ILE A 271 13.81 4.10 -12.23
C ILE A 271 12.30 3.97 -12.03
N ALA A 272 11.84 3.98 -10.78
CA ALA A 272 10.43 3.98 -10.41
C ALA A 272 10.12 5.09 -9.40
N ASN A 273 8.85 5.41 -9.24
CA ASN A 273 8.37 6.24 -8.13
C ASN A 273 8.61 5.51 -6.80
N ALA A 274 8.65 6.25 -5.67
CA ALA A 274 8.92 5.70 -4.34
C ALA A 274 7.98 4.55 -3.92
N ASP A 275 6.78 4.52 -4.48
CA ASP A 275 5.78 3.47 -4.25
C ASP A 275 5.89 2.28 -5.23
N GLY A 276 6.90 2.29 -6.11
CA GLY A 276 7.18 1.27 -7.13
C GLY A 276 6.41 1.47 -8.44
N SER A 277 5.56 2.48 -8.52
CA SER A 277 4.78 2.75 -9.74
C SER A 277 5.65 3.32 -10.87
N GLU A 278 5.15 3.18 -12.09
CA GLU A 278 5.75 3.72 -13.32
C GLU A 278 7.24 3.36 -13.53
N PRO A 279 7.64 2.07 -13.44
CA PRO A 279 9.03 1.69 -13.66
C PRO A 279 9.45 1.93 -15.11
N ARG A 280 10.56 2.64 -15.30
CA ARG A 280 11.19 2.92 -16.60
C ARG A 280 12.64 2.41 -16.62
N CYS A 281 12.94 1.47 -17.49
CA CYS A 281 14.28 0.89 -17.63
C CYS A 281 15.13 1.59 -18.70
N LEU A 282 16.40 1.80 -18.38
CA LEU A 282 17.41 2.47 -19.18
C LEU A 282 18.15 1.40 -20.00
N ASN A 283 17.52 0.94 -21.08
CA ASN A 283 18.00 -0.21 -21.84
C ASN A 283 19.18 0.16 -22.75
N LEU A 284 20.38 -0.32 -22.42
CA LEU A 284 21.59 -0.22 -23.24
C LEU A 284 21.98 -1.62 -23.73
N THR A 285 22.00 -1.82 -25.04
CA THR A 285 22.31 -3.13 -25.64
C THR A 285 23.77 -3.53 -25.40
N GLY A 286 24.01 -4.77 -24.97
CA GLY A 286 25.36 -5.35 -24.82
C GLY A 286 26.12 -4.87 -23.57
N MET A 287 25.43 -4.38 -22.55
CA MET A 287 26.05 -3.85 -21.33
C MET A 287 25.22 -4.17 -20.09
N ASN A 288 25.81 -4.89 -19.14
CA ASN A 288 25.25 -5.07 -17.80
C ASN A 288 25.53 -3.84 -16.94
N MET A 289 24.54 -3.42 -16.17
CA MET A 289 24.55 -2.21 -15.35
C MET A 289 24.22 -2.57 -13.90
N LEU A 290 25.10 -2.23 -12.97
CA LEU A 290 25.10 -2.70 -11.59
C LEU A 290 25.40 -1.56 -10.61
N TYR A 291 24.94 -1.69 -9.36
CA TYR A 291 25.23 -0.76 -8.26
C TYR A 291 25.00 0.72 -8.61
N PRO A 292 23.76 1.12 -8.94
CA PRO A 292 23.46 2.50 -9.26
C PRO A 292 23.65 3.43 -8.06
N SER A 293 24.14 4.63 -8.30
CA SER A 293 24.09 5.75 -7.36
C SER A 293 23.68 7.02 -8.11
N VAL A 294 22.69 7.74 -7.59
CA VAL A 294 22.12 8.93 -8.22
C VAL A 294 22.87 10.17 -7.73
N SER A 295 23.25 11.07 -8.65
CA SER A 295 23.94 12.31 -8.31
C SER A 295 23.07 13.22 -7.43
N PRO A 296 23.64 14.09 -6.58
CA PRO A 296 22.89 14.92 -5.62
C PRO A 296 21.81 15.84 -6.22
N ASN A 297 21.95 16.22 -7.49
CA ASN A 297 20.96 17.02 -8.20
C ASN A 297 19.87 16.17 -8.91
N GLY A 298 19.92 14.84 -8.81
CA GLY A 298 18.97 13.90 -9.42
C GLY A 298 19.10 13.73 -10.94
N GLN A 299 20.10 14.33 -11.59
CA GLN A 299 20.16 14.38 -13.06
C GLN A 299 21.04 13.30 -13.69
N ARG A 300 21.99 12.73 -12.93
CA ARG A 300 22.93 11.71 -13.42
C ARG A 300 22.92 10.48 -12.53
N ILE A 301 23.33 9.36 -13.09
CA ILE A 301 23.51 8.09 -12.40
C ILE A 301 24.90 7.56 -12.70
N VAL A 302 25.65 7.21 -11.65
CA VAL A 302 26.90 6.45 -11.76
C VAL A 302 26.59 4.99 -11.48
N PHE A 303 27.27 4.08 -12.17
CA PHE A 303 27.06 2.65 -12.04
C PHE A 303 28.29 1.87 -12.46
N GLN A 304 28.41 0.65 -11.95
CA GLN A 304 29.33 -0.34 -12.51
C GLN A 304 28.76 -0.84 -13.84
N TYR A 305 29.57 -0.88 -14.89
CA TYR A 305 29.20 -1.53 -16.14
C TYR A 305 30.09 -2.73 -16.45
N ARG A 306 29.52 -3.73 -17.13
CA ARG A 306 30.25 -4.86 -17.70
C ARG A 306 29.79 -5.04 -19.14
N ASP A 307 30.71 -5.00 -20.08
CA ASP A 307 30.40 -5.23 -21.48
C ASP A 307 30.07 -6.73 -21.68
N GLU A 308 29.07 -7.02 -22.50
CA GLU A 308 28.76 -8.40 -22.89
C GLU A 308 29.68 -8.81 -24.04
N GLU A 309 30.62 -9.71 -23.77
CA GLU A 309 31.60 -10.17 -24.75
C GLU A 309 31.27 -11.60 -25.24
N PRO A 310 31.22 -11.87 -26.56
CA PRO A 310 30.70 -13.13 -27.11
C PRO A 310 31.53 -14.38 -26.78
N ASP A 311 32.83 -14.24 -26.51
CA ASP A 311 33.77 -15.35 -26.41
C ASP A 311 34.47 -15.47 -25.04
N PHE A 312 34.09 -14.62 -24.07
CA PHE A 312 34.65 -14.55 -22.71
C PHE A 312 36.19 -14.48 -22.64
N THR A 313 36.87 -14.12 -23.74
CA THR A 313 38.35 -14.07 -23.80
C THR A 313 38.90 -12.86 -23.05
N ILE A 314 38.14 -11.77 -23.08
CA ILE A 314 38.40 -10.53 -22.37
C ILE A 314 37.13 -10.18 -21.59
N THR A 315 37.29 -9.82 -20.32
CA THR A 315 36.21 -9.17 -19.56
C THR A 315 36.49 -7.67 -19.54
N SER A 316 35.67 -6.89 -20.24
CA SER A 316 35.75 -5.43 -20.28
C SER A 316 34.68 -4.83 -19.37
N GLY A 317 35.05 -3.86 -18.53
CA GLY A 317 34.07 -3.19 -17.65
C GLY A 317 34.68 -2.05 -16.85
N GLY A 318 33.88 -1.47 -15.96
CA GLY A 318 34.36 -0.42 -15.07
C GLY A 318 33.25 0.44 -14.51
N ILE A 319 33.47 1.76 -14.45
CA ILE A 319 32.51 2.73 -13.94
C ILE A 319 32.08 3.66 -15.06
N ALA A 320 30.77 3.85 -15.20
CA ALA A 320 30.17 4.77 -16.15
C ALA A 320 29.22 5.75 -15.45
N ILE A 321 29.03 6.91 -16.08
CA ILE A 321 28.01 7.89 -15.75
C ILE A 321 27.11 8.06 -16.96
N MET A 322 25.82 8.25 -16.74
CA MET A 322 24.90 8.75 -17.76
C MET A 322 23.84 9.65 -17.12
N ASP A 323 23.04 10.32 -17.94
CA ASP A 323 21.89 11.08 -17.46
C ASP A 323 20.79 10.12 -16.98
N THR A 324 19.98 10.55 -16.02
CA THR A 324 18.81 9.77 -15.57
C THR A 324 17.79 9.58 -16.69
N SER A 325 17.85 10.36 -17.78
CA SER A 325 17.09 10.13 -19.00
C SER A 325 17.54 8.86 -19.77
N GLY A 326 18.77 8.40 -19.58
CA GLY A 326 19.45 7.36 -20.37
C GLY A 326 20.39 7.91 -21.44
N ALA A 327 20.49 9.23 -21.59
CA ALA A 327 21.38 9.88 -22.55
C ALA A 327 22.80 10.09 -21.99
N ASN A 328 23.72 10.54 -22.85
CA ASN A 328 25.06 11.03 -22.47
C ASN A 328 25.89 10.02 -21.66
N LEU A 329 25.87 8.75 -22.08
CA LEU A 329 26.69 7.70 -21.50
C LEU A 329 28.19 8.02 -21.66
N ARG A 330 28.92 7.96 -20.55
CA ARG A 330 30.37 8.14 -20.48
C ARG A 330 31.00 7.07 -19.59
N ARG A 331 31.88 6.26 -20.16
CA ARG A 331 32.75 5.33 -19.40
C ARG A 331 33.90 6.15 -18.81
N ILE A 332 33.89 6.36 -17.51
CA ILE A 332 34.87 7.23 -16.82
C ILE A 332 36.04 6.45 -16.23
N LEU A 333 35.87 5.13 -16.04
CA LEU A 333 36.94 4.21 -15.70
C LEU A 333 36.70 2.91 -16.46
N ARG A 334 37.70 2.43 -17.20
CA ARG A 334 37.65 1.16 -17.94
C ARG A 334 38.83 0.28 -17.55
N ILE A 335 38.56 -0.99 -17.33
CA ILE A 335 39.53 -2.05 -17.14
C ILE A 335 39.19 -3.18 -18.10
N ASP A 336 40.20 -3.65 -18.83
CA ASP A 336 40.11 -4.83 -19.69
C ASP A 336 40.95 -5.96 -19.06
N VAL A 337 40.32 -7.11 -18.81
CA VAL A 337 40.94 -8.25 -18.14
C VAL A 337 41.05 -9.42 -19.11
N VAL A 338 42.27 -9.80 -19.47
CA VAL A 338 42.54 -10.95 -20.33
C VAL A 338 42.40 -12.25 -19.52
N GLY A 339 41.72 -13.26 -20.07
CA GLY A 339 41.57 -14.58 -19.46
C GLY A 339 40.30 -14.77 -18.62
N GLY A 340 39.29 -13.93 -18.82
CA GLY A 340 37.91 -14.18 -18.37
C GLY A 340 37.63 -14.07 -16.87
N SER A 341 38.58 -13.63 -16.04
CA SER A 341 38.33 -13.45 -14.59
C SER A 341 37.52 -12.18 -14.33
N ILE A 342 36.21 -12.35 -14.07
CA ILE A 342 35.24 -11.27 -13.81
C ILE A 342 35.54 -10.51 -12.49
N GLY A 343 36.37 -11.07 -11.61
CA GLY A 343 36.59 -10.55 -10.24
C GLY A 343 37.42 -9.26 -10.13
N CYS A 344 37.90 -8.68 -11.23
CA CYS A 344 38.86 -7.56 -11.23
C CYS A 344 38.27 -6.22 -11.74
N LEU A 345 36.94 -6.07 -11.73
CA LEU A 345 36.29 -4.81 -12.14
C LEU A 345 36.00 -3.93 -10.92
N PRO A 346 36.18 -2.59 -11.03
CA PRO A 346 35.77 -1.67 -9.97
C PRO A 346 34.25 -1.72 -9.80
N SER A 347 33.77 -1.62 -8.56
CA SER A 347 32.37 -1.82 -8.20
C SER A 347 31.88 -0.83 -7.14
N ASN A 348 30.57 -0.85 -6.88
CA ASN A 348 29.92 -0.06 -5.83
C ASN A 348 30.27 1.46 -5.90
N PRO A 349 30.11 2.12 -7.05
CA PRO A 349 30.36 3.56 -7.11
C PRO A 349 29.30 4.34 -6.33
N ASN A 350 29.73 5.34 -5.58
CA ASN A 350 28.86 6.19 -4.77
C ASN A 350 29.23 7.67 -4.92
N TRP A 351 28.24 8.50 -5.24
CA TRP A 351 28.41 9.95 -5.37
C TRP A 351 28.67 10.62 -4.02
N SER A 352 29.62 11.56 -4.00
CA SER A 352 29.71 12.52 -2.90
C SER A 352 28.50 13.46 -2.89
N PRO A 353 28.06 13.98 -1.72
CA PRO A 353 26.89 14.85 -1.62
C PRO A 353 27.03 16.20 -2.33
N ASP A 354 28.26 16.64 -2.58
CA ASP A 354 28.56 17.85 -3.36
C ASP A 354 28.57 17.60 -4.89
N GLY A 355 28.50 16.34 -5.32
CA GLY A 355 28.49 15.95 -6.73
C GLY A 355 29.84 16.12 -7.44
N GLN A 356 30.95 16.18 -6.70
CA GLN A 356 32.28 16.37 -7.28
C GLN A 356 33.12 15.09 -7.35
N GLN A 357 32.86 14.12 -6.48
CA GLN A 357 33.64 12.91 -6.36
C GLN A 357 32.77 11.65 -6.43
N ILE A 358 33.41 10.55 -6.79
CA ILE A 358 32.84 9.21 -6.79
C ILE A 358 33.79 8.30 -6.02
N ALA A 359 33.32 7.73 -4.92
CA ALA A 359 34.02 6.66 -4.21
C ALA A 359 33.63 5.30 -4.79
N PHE A 360 34.54 4.35 -4.85
CA PHE A 360 34.28 3.01 -5.39
C PHE A 360 35.27 1.98 -4.84
N ALA A 361 34.87 0.71 -4.88
CA ALA A 361 35.76 -0.41 -4.57
C ALA A 361 36.58 -0.78 -5.81
N ARG A 362 37.89 -0.96 -5.66
CA ARG A 362 38.78 -1.37 -6.75
C ARG A 362 39.30 -2.80 -6.53
N CYS A 363 39.78 -3.42 -7.60
CA CYS A 363 40.23 -4.80 -7.63
C CYS A 363 41.42 -5.13 -6.71
N ASP A 364 42.18 -4.12 -6.28
CA ASP A 364 43.21 -4.25 -5.24
C ASP A 364 42.63 -4.42 -3.83
N GLY A 365 41.29 -4.43 -3.69
CA GLY A 365 40.61 -4.54 -2.40
C GLY A 365 40.70 -3.25 -1.60
N GLN A 366 40.81 -2.11 -2.25
CA GLN A 366 40.87 -0.80 -1.59
C GLN A 366 39.71 0.08 -2.03
N VAL A 367 39.35 1.04 -1.18
CA VAL A 367 38.40 2.10 -1.55
C VAL A 367 39.19 3.23 -2.21
N TRP A 368 38.74 3.62 -3.39
CA TRP A 368 39.30 4.70 -4.18
C TRP A 368 38.26 5.80 -4.40
N ALA A 369 38.73 7.02 -4.62
CA ALA A 369 37.92 8.13 -5.11
C ALA A 369 38.48 8.70 -6.41
N MET A 370 37.60 9.25 -7.24
CA MET A 370 37.93 9.99 -8.46
C MET A 370 36.99 11.17 -8.66
N ASP A 371 37.35 12.10 -9.53
CA ASP A 371 36.43 13.13 -10.00
C ASP A 371 35.39 12.57 -11.00
N THR A 372 34.36 13.37 -11.28
CA THR A 372 33.27 12.97 -12.20
C THR A 372 33.68 12.79 -13.67
N LEU A 373 34.91 13.15 -14.02
CA LEU A 373 35.49 12.99 -15.35
C LEU A 373 36.42 11.76 -15.43
N GLY A 374 36.64 11.05 -14.32
CA GLY A 374 37.51 9.88 -14.23
C GLY A 374 38.97 10.19 -13.88
N GLY A 375 39.29 11.45 -13.57
CA GLY A 375 40.62 11.90 -13.15
C GLY A 375 40.83 11.84 -11.64
N ASN A 376 42.00 12.32 -11.19
CA ASN A 376 42.33 12.51 -9.76
C ASN A 376 42.14 11.27 -8.87
N LEU A 377 42.45 10.08 -9.41
CA LEU A 377 42.34 8.81 -8.70
C LEU A 377 43.19 8.80 -7.42
N THR A 378 42.52 8.61 -6.28
CA THR A 378 43.15 8.59 -4.96
C THR A 378 42.73 7.35 -4.18
N ASN A 379 43.69 6.56 -3.70
CA ASN A 379 43.43 5.46 -2.77
C ASN A 379 43.20 6.05 -1.37
N LEU A 380 42.05 5.75 -0.76
CA LEU A 380 41.63 6.29 0.54
C LEU A 380 42.01 5.38 1.72
N THR A 381 41.93 4.06 1.58
CA THR A 381 42.10 3.14 2.72
C THR A 381 43.56 2.79 3.03
N ARG A 382 44.39 2.53 2.02
CA ARG A 382 45.84 2.26 2.13
C ARG A 382 46.21 1.35 3.31
N ASN A 383 45.51 0.24 3.48
CA ASN A 383 45.70 -0.72 4.56
C ASN A 383 45.72 -2.17 4.03
N ASP A 384 46.05 -3.13 4.88
CA ASP A 384 46.15 -4.55 4.51
C ASP A 384 44.78 -5.28 4.49
N LEU A 385 43.68 -4.57 4.73
CA LEU A 385 42.34 -5.14 4.66
C LEU A 385 41.84 -5.15 3.21
N ARG A 386 40.85 -6.00 2.93
CA ARG A 386 39.97 -5.88 1.77
C ARG A 386 38.80 -4.98 2.13
N ASN A 387 38.75 -3.83 1.49
CA ASN A 387 37.80 -2.75 1.70
C ASN A 387 36.89 -2.63 0.47
N GLY A 388 35.60 -2.40 0.68
CA GLY A 388 34.62 -2.27 -0.40
C GLY A 388 33.34 -1.57 0.04
N GLU A 389 32.39 -1.47 -0.89
CA GLU A 389 31.05 -0.90 -0.66
C GLU A 389 31.05 0.50 0.00
N PRO A 390 31.83 1.47 -0.53
CA PRO A 390 31.91 2.78 0.09
C PRO A 390 30.62 3.58 -0.10
N VAL A 391 30.18 4.27 0.95
CA VAL A 391 29.07 5.22 0.92
C VAL A 391 29.40 6.51 1.68
N TRP A 392 29.18 7.65 1.04
CA TRP A 392 29.38 8.96 1.64
C TRP A 392 28.32 9.27 2.70
N SER A 393 28.72 9.93 3.79
CA SER A 393 27.77 10.52 4.72
C SER A 393 27.03 11.70 4.07
N PRO A 394 25.80 12.04 4.51
CA PRO A 394 25.00 13.11 3.89
C PRO A 394 25.67 14.49 3.93
N ASP A 395 26.53 14.74 4.91
CA ASP A 395 27.31 15.97 5.06
C ASP A 395 28.63 15.96 4.26
N GLY A 396 28.99 14.84 3.63
CA GLY A 396 30.21 14.67 2.84
C GLY A 396 31.50 14.58 3.65
N GLN A 397 31.43 14.53 4.98
CA GLN A 397 32.62 14.55 5.84
C GLN A 397 33.23 13.16 6.06
N ARG A 398 32.41 12.12 5.93
CA ARG A 398 32.79 10.73 6.21
C ARG A 398 32.39 9.79 5.10
N ILE A 399 33.04 8.63 5.08
CA ILE A 399 32.71 7.49 4.22
C ILE A 399 32.58 6.27 5.11
N ALA A 400 31.46 5.55 5.01
CA ALA A 400 31.32 4.21 5.58
C ALA A 400 31.69 3.17 4.51
N TYR A 401 32.29 2.06 4.92
CA TYR A 401 32.72 0.99 4.01
C TYR A 401 32.81 -0.34 4.75
N ALA A 402 32.69 -1.46 4.02
CA ALA A 402 32.92 -2.79 4.56
C ALA A 402 34.41 -3.15 4.47
N ALA A 403 34.98 -3.74 5.52
CA ALA A 403 36.38 -4.18 5.53
C ALA A 403 36.57 -5.56 6.17
N SER A 404 37.52 -6.35 5.66
CA SER A 404 37.89 -7.67 6.19
C SER A 404 39.39 -7.98 6.01
N PRO A 405 40.05 -8.72 6.93
CA PRO A 405 41.48 -9.04 6.84
C PRO A 405 41.86 -9.96 5.67
N ALA A 406 41.02 -10.94 5.32
CA ALA A 406 41.16 -11.79 4.14
C ALA A 406 39.84 -12.55 3.88
N PRO A 407 39.50 -12.88 2.62
CA PRO A 407 38.29 -13.64 2.30
C PRO A 407 38.28 -14.97 3.06
N GLY A 408 37.19 -15.24 3.78
CA GLY A 408 36.98 -16.51 4.47
C GLY A 408 37.68 -16.68 5.83
N SER A 409 38.47 -15.70 6.30
CA SER A 409 39.16 -15.80 7.59
C SER A 409 38.36 -15.19 8.75
N VAL A 410 37.80 -14.00 8.55
CA VAL A 410 36.98 -13.27 9.52
C VAL A 410 35.87 -12.56 8.74
N PRO A 411 34.62 -12.56 9.23
CA PRO A 411 33.54 -11.86 8.55
C PRO A 411 33.80 -10.34 8.46
N PRO A 412 33.36 -9.67 7.38
CA PRO A 412 33.55 -8.24 7.19
C PRO A 412 32.84 -7.42 8.28
N GLN A 413 33.34 -6.23 8.55
CA GLN A 413 32.74 -5.28 9.48
C GLN A 413 32.60 -3.92 8.79
N ILE A 414 31.68 -3.09 9.29
CA ILE A 414 31.55 -1.71 8.83
C ILE A 414 32.59 -0.85 9.55
N TYR A 415 33.30 -0.06 8.76
CA TYR A 415 34.22 0.97 9.19
C TYR A 415 33.74 2.32 8.69
N THR A 416 34.21 3.39 9.33
CA THR A 416 34.10 4.75 8.83
C THR A 416 35.47 5.40 8.73
N MET A 417 35.61 6.35 7.83
CA MET A 417 36.79 7.21 7.68
C MET A 417 36.34 8.62 7.31
N ASN A 418 37.23 9.59 7.47
CA ASN A 418 37.08 10.91 6.89
C ASN A 418 37.04 10.84 5.35
N ALA A 419 36.46 11.85 4.71
CA ALA A 419 36.42 12.01 3.25
C ALA A 419 37.79 11.84 2.54
N ASP A 420 38.87 12.21 3.22
CA ASP A 420 40.25 12.13 2.71
C ASP A 420 40.94 10.77 2.98
N GLY A 421 40.23 9.83 3.63
CA GLY A 421 40.72 8.51 4.00
C GLY A 421 41.36 8.39 5.39
N SER A 422 41.49 9.51 6.13
CA SER A 422 42.04 9.52 7.49
C SER A 422 41.02 9.04 8.54
N ASN A 423 41.48 8.80 9.78
CA ASN A 423 40.64 8.44 10.94
C ASN A 423 39.74 7.20 10.74
N GLN A 424 40.30 6.15 10.14
CA GLN A 424 39.62 4.87 9.96
C GLN A 424 39.26 4.24 11.32
N THR A 425 37.96 4.02 11.54
CA THR A 425 37.41 3.50 12.80
C THR A 425 36.41 2.40 12.52
N GLN A 426 36.56 1.26 13.19
CA GLN A 426 35.60 0.16 13.12
C GLN A 426 34.32 0.52 13.89
N ILE A 427 33.15 0.35 13.25
CA ILE A 427 31.85 0.66 13.83
C ILE A 427 31.18 -0.61 14.38
N THR A 428 31.12 -1.67 13.58
CA THR A 428 30.46 -2.92 13.98
C THR A 428 31.45 -3.93 14.49
N HIS A 429 31.01 -4.78 15.42
CA HIS A 429 31.82 -5.84 16.04
C HIS A 429 31.05 -7.18 16.01
N ASP A 430 30.31 -7.41 14.93
CA ASP A 430 29.34 -8.48 14.83
C ASP A 430 30.02 -9.82 14.53
N ALA A 431 29.70 -10.85 15.32
CA ALA A 431 30.26 -12.20 15.11
C ALA A 431 29.92 -12.81 13.74
N VAL A 432 28.86 -12.31 13.10
CA VAL A 432 28.28 -12.87 11.87
C VAL A 432 28.54 -12.00 10.64
N GLY A 433 29.20 -10.85 10.79
CA GLY A 433 29.58 -9.96 9.70
C GLY A 433 28.55 -8.95 9.25
N ALA A 434 29.05 -7.85 8.69
CA ALA A 434 28.31 -6.67 8.26
C ALA A 434 28.82 -6.17 6.89
N VAL A 435 27.89 -5.93 5.97
CA VAL A 435 28.13 -5.48 4.58
C VAL A 435 27.04 -4.50 4.14
N ASP A 436 27.20 -3.91 2.96
CA ASP A 436 26.25 -3.01 2.31
C ASP A 436 25.80 -1.82 3.22
N PRO A 437 26.72 -0.99 3.72
CA PRO A 437 26.35 0.13 4.61
C PRO A 437 25.55 1.21 3.87
N THR A 438 24.66 1.90 4.59
CA THR A 438 23.99 3.15 4.16
C THR A 438 23.79 4.07 5.36
N TRP A 439 23.97 5.38 5.16
CA TRP A 439 23.80 6.39 6.21
C TRP A 439 22.34 6.78 6.40
N SER A 440 21.93 7.06 7.64
CA SER A 440 20.71 7.82 7.89
C SER A 440 20.85 9.27 7.41
N PRO A 441 19.76 9.96 7.02
CA PRO A 441 19.78 11.35 6.53
C PRO A 441 20.48 12.35 7.43
N ASN A 442 20.38 12.14 8.73
CA ASN A 442 21.00 12.99 9.74
C ASN A 442 22.46 12.62 10.05
N GLY A 443 23.03 11.58 9.41
CA GLY A 443 24.40 11.12 9.60
C GLY A 443 24.69 10.48 10.95
N GLN A 444 23.67 10.19 11.77
CA GLN A 444 23.84 9.67 13.13
C GLN A 444 23.84 8.14 13.20
N ARG A 445 23.27 7.46 12.20
CA ARG A 445 23.11 6.00 12.17
C ARG A 445 23.54 5.43 10.83
N ILE A 446 23.90 4.16 10.84
CA ILE A 446 24.24 3.38 9.65
C ILE A 446 23.37 2.12 9.66
N ALA A 447 22.63 1.91 8.58
CA ALA A 447 21.98 0.63 8.31
C ALA A 447 22.89 -0.24 7.46
N TYR A 448 22.84 -1.56 7.64
CA TYR A 448 23.69 -2.50 6.93
C TYR A 448 23.04 -3.90 6.90
N ALA A 449 23.49 -4.75 5.99
CA ALA A 449 23.11 -6.17 5.99
C ALA A 449 24.03 -6.95 6.92
N GLY A 450 23.45 -7.55 7.96
CA GLY A 450 24.13 -8.39 8.94
C GLY A 450 23.90 -9.88 8.69
N GLY A 451 24.74 -10.74 9.26
CA GLY A 451 24.65 -12.19 9.04
C GLY A 451 25.44 -12.67 7.83
N CYS A 452 26.36 -11.83 7.31
CA CYS A 452 27.07 -12.14 6.09
C CYS A 452 27.86 -13.45 6.13
N CYS A 453 27.92 -14.06 4.95
CA CYS A 453 29.00 -14.91 4.51
C CYS A 453 28.98 -16.35 5.06
N TRP A 454 28.25 -16.62 6.14
CA TRP A 454 28.19 -17.94 6.79
C TRP A 454 26.78 -18.42 7.17
N GLN A 455 25.77 -17.55 7.04
CA GLN A 455 24.37 -17.90 7.32
C GLN A 455 23.52 -17.82 6.04
N SER A 456 22.45 -18.61 6.00
CA SER A 456 21.45 -18.57 4.93
C SER A 456 20.46 -17.40 5.07
N SER A 457 20.44 -16.74 6.23
CA SER A 457 19.63 -15.55 6.53
C SER A 457 20.54 -14.36 6.77
N MET A 458 20.36 -13.31 5.98
CA MET A 458 20.87 -11.98 6.28
C MET A 458 19.68 -11.12 6.66
N ASP A 459 19.84 -10.30 7.68
CA ASP A 459 18.84 -9.32 8.12
C ASP A 459 19.45 -7.91 8.02
N ILE A 460 18.61 -6.88 8.08
CA ILE A 460 19.02 -5.49 8.13
C ILE A 460 19.20 -5.08 9.59
N TYR A 461 20.34 -4.49 9.89
CA TYR A 461 20.72 -3.98 11.19
C TYR A 461 20.92 -2.47 11.14
N ILE A 462 20.83 -1.81 12.30
CA ILE A 462 21.20 -0.41 12.49
C ILE A 462 22.22 -0.29 13.62
N ALA A 463 23.30 0.45 13.37
CA ALA A 463 24.29 0.86 14.36
C ALA A 463 24.37 2.39 14.48
N ASN A 464 24.87 2.90 15.61
CA ASN A 464 25.25 4.30 15.72
C ASN A 464 26.51 4.56 14.90
N ALA A 465 26.54 5.68 14.18
CA ALA A 465 27.63 6.01 13.28
C ALA A 465 28.95 6.41 13.99
N ASP A 466 28.92 6.55 15.31
CA ASP A 466 30.10 6.77 16.15
C ASP A 466 30.63 5.45 16.76
N GLY A 467 29.98 4.31 16.48
CA GLY A 467 30.33 2.99 17.03
C GLY A 467 29.87 2.77 18.47
N SER A 468 29.09 3.69 19.05
CA SER A 468 28.57 3.55 20.41
C SER A 468 27.37 2.59 20.46
N GLY A 469 27.23 1.88 21.58
CA GLY A 469 26.12 0.95 21.80
C GLY A 469 26.22 -0.32 20.95
N SER A 470 25.19 -1.17 21.06
CA SER A 470 25.08 -2.39 20.26
C SER A 470 24.20 -2.14 19.04
N SER A 471 24.54 -2.79 17.93
CA SER A 471 23.68 -2.83 16.75
C SER A 471 22.33 -3.47 17.07
N VAL A 472 21.27 -2.96 16.44
CA VAL A 472 19.90 -3.46 16.58
C VAL A 472 19.51 -4.17 15.29
N ASN A 473 19.08 -5.42 15.39
CA ASN A 473 18.46 -6.11 14.27
C ASN A 473 17.05 -5.57 14.06
N ILE A 474 16.77 -4.97 12.90
CA ILE A 474 15.45 -4.37 12.61
C ILE A 474 14.57 -5.29 11.77
N THR A 475 15.14 -6.33 11.18
CA THR A 475 14.38 -7.41 10.53
C THR A 475 14.75 -8.75 11.16
N ASN A 476 13.86 -9.73 11.08
CA ASN A 476 14.11 -11.07 11.63
C ASN A 476 13.31 -12.05 10.80
N THR A 477 13.80 -12.30 9.60
CA THR A 477 13.10 -13.15 8.63
C THR A 477 13.94 -14.37 8.29
N PRO A 478 13.30 -15.50 7.93
CA PRO A 478 14.03 -16.72 7.56
C PRO A 478 14.67 -16.61 6.17
N THR A 479 14.56 -15.47 5.49
CA THR A 479 15.10 -15.23 4.16
C THR A 479 16.14 -14.12 4.20
N ALA A 480 16.99 -14.07 3.18
CA ALA A 480 18.06 -13.08 3.12
C ALA A 480 17.55 -11.72 2.64
N GLU A 481 18.05 -10.68 3.30
CA GLU A 481 17.82 -9.28 2.99
C GLU A 481 19.14 -8.55 2.81
N ARG A 482 19.25 -7.71 1.79
CA ARG A 482 20.52 -7.07 1.39
C ARG A 482 20.31 -5.68 0.80
N TRP A 483 21.43 -4.98 0.59
CA TRP A 483 21.49 -3.67 -0.07
C TRP A 483 20.50 -2.66 0.51
N PRO A 484 20.56 -2.39 1.82
CA PRO A 484 19.76 -1.32 2.38
C PRO A 484 20.16 0.02 1.74
N ALA A 485 19.17 0.84 1.41
CA ALA A 485 19.33 2.22 0.97
C ALA A 485 18.39 3.09 1.81
N TRP A 486 18.98 3.88 2.70
CA TRP A 486 18.24 4.80 3.55
C TRP A 486 17.77 6.00 2.71
N ARG A 487 16.49 6.36 2.84
CA ARG A 487 15.91 7.50 2.13
C ARG A 487 16.51 8.81 2.63
N PRO A 488 17.05 9.68 1.75
CA PRO A 488 17.65 10.97 2.11
C PRO A 488 16.72 11.97 2.79
#